data_AF-A0A0A2T6Z9-F1
#
_entry.id   AF-A0A0A2T6Z9-F1
#
_cell.length_a   1.000
_cell.length_b   1.000
_cell.length_c   1.000
_cell.angle_alpha   90.00
_cell.angle_beta   90.00
_cell.angle_gamma   90.00
#
_symmetry.space_group_name_H-M   'P 1'
#
loop_
_entity.id
_entity.type
_entity.pdbx_description
1 polymer ?
#
loop_
_entity_poly.entity_id
_entity_poly.type
_entity_poly.pdbx_seq_one_letter_code
_entity_poly.pdbx_strand_id
1 'polypeptide(L)'
;MNEKSEKLGLKYYGGAFLAASLATYAMCRKGNYRVAFLFYSRCGGGGLNFYKQQENGKLHRFFAIDYHSFWDHTKKEKVKKLHYHRGENASQMKKHRPYEGGW
;
A
#
# COMPACT_ATOMS: atom_id res chain seq x y z
N MET A 1 -8.52 -6.13 27.98
CA MET A 1 -9.33 -5.50 26.92
C MET A 1 -10.75 -6.04 27.05
N ASN A 2 -11.79 -5.21 26.99
CA ASN A 2 -13.19 -5.60 27.28
C ASN A 2 -13.98 -5.81 25.97
N GLU A 3 -14.86 -6.81 25.93
CA GLU A 3 -15.69 -7.28 24.80
C GLU A 3 -16.43 -6.16 24.04
N LYS A 4 -16.84 -5.08 24.74
CA LYS A 4 -17.43 -3.88 24.09
C LYS A 4 -16.46 -3.16 23.16
N SER A 5 -15.17 -3.10 23.51
CA SER A 5 -14.13 -2.47 22.70
C SER A 5 -13.81 -3.29 21.44
N GLU A 6 -13.89 -4.61 21.51
CA GLU A 6 -13.72 -5.49 20.35
C GLU A 6 -14.89 -5.39 19.37
N LYS A 7 -16.12 -5.34 19.88
CA LYS A 7 -17.33 -5.17 19.05
C LYS A 7 -17.41 -3.79 18.39
N LEU A 8 -16.96 -2.73 19.07
CA LEU A 8 -16.80 -1.42 18.44
C LEU A 8 -15.72 -1.48 17.36
N GLY A 9 -14.54 -2.00 17.68
CA GLY A 9 -13.43 -2.16 16.72
C GLY A 9 -13.88 -2.88 15.45
N LEU A 10 -14.55 -4.03 15.60
CA LEU A 10 -15.02 -4.82 14.45
C LEU A 10 -16.02 -4.06 13.57
N LYS A 11 -16.91 -3.24 14.15
CA LYS A 11 -17.85 -2.41 13.38
C LYS A 11 -17.14 -1.26 12.63
N TYR A 12 -16.22 -0.56 13.29
CA TYR A 12 -15.50 0.56 12.67
C TYR A 12 -14.48 0.08 11.63
N TYR A 13 -13.67 -0.92 11.95
CA TYR A 13 -12.68 -1.48 11.02
C TYR A 13 -13.35 -2.26 9.88
N GLY A 14 -14.42 -3.01 10.17
CA GLY A 14 -15.19 -3.72 9.15
C GLY A 14 -15.89 -2.76 8.18
N GLY A 15 -16.51 -1.70 8.69
CA GLY A 15 -17.13 -0.66 7.87
C GLY A 15 -16.11 0.09 7.00
N ALA A 16 -14.97 0.48 7.58
CA ALA A 16 -13.89 1.13 6.84
C ALA A 16 -13.29 0.22 5.75
N PHE A 17 -13.07 -1.06 6.06
CA PHE A 17 -12.58 -2.05 5.10
C PHE A 17 -13.55 -2.24 3.93
N LEU A 18 -14.85 -2.37 4.21
CA LEU A 18 -15.86 -2.51 3.18
C LEU A 18 -15.93 -1.25 2.29
N ALA A 19 -15.96 -0.06 2.90
CA ALA A 19 -15.97 1.19 2.16
C ALA A 19 -14.73 1.34 1.27
N ALA A 20 -13.54 1.05 1.79
CA ALA A 20 -12.29 1.08 1.02
C ALA A 20 -12.29 0.06 -0.13
N SER A 21 -12.83 -1.14 0.10
CA SER A 21 -12.95 -2.19 -0.91
C SER A 21 -13.88 -1.77 -2.05
N LEU A 22 -15.05 -1.22 -1.72
CA LEU A 22 -16.02 -0.72 -2.70
C LEU A 22 -15.47 0.47 -3.48
N ALA A 23 -14.83 1.43 -2.81
CA ALA A 23 -14.19 2.56 -3.46
C ALA A 23 -13.08 2.10 -4.43
N THR A 24 -12.26 1.15 -4.01
CA THR A 24 -11.20 0.56 -4.85
C THR A 24 -11.77 -0.13 -6.07
N TYR A 25 -12.83 -0.94 -5.89
CA TYR A 25 -13.51 -1.61 -6.99
C TYR A 25 -14.12 -0.61 -7.99
N ALA A 26 -14.79 0.44 -7.49
CA ALA A 26 -15.39 1.48 -8.33
C ALA A 26 -14.32 2.22 -9.16
N MET A 27 -13.19 2.58 -8.54
CA MET A 27 -12.05 3.19 -9.24
C MET A 27 -11.49 2.28 -10.33
N CYS A 28 -11.34 0.99 -10.07
CA CYS A 28 -10.86 0.03 -11.07
C CYS A 28 -11.84 -0.12 -12.23
N ARG A 29 -13.16 -0.17 -11.96
CA ARG A 29 -14.22 -0.31 -12.95
C ARG A 29 -14.34 0.90 -13.89
N LYS A 30 -14.12 2.13 -13.38
CA LYS A 30 -14.11 3.36 -14.20
C LYS A 30 -12.96 3.39 -15.24
N GLY A 31 -11.99 2.49 -15.11
CA GLY A 31 -11.05 2.14 -16.18
C GLY A 31 -9.67 2.78 -16.06
N ASN A 32 -9.50 3.86 -15.31
CA ASN A 32 -8.22 4.58 -15.20
C ASN A 32 -7.39 4.23 -13.96
N TYR A 33 -7.86 3.34 -13.10
CA TYR A 33 -7.08 2.80 -11.97
C TYR A 33 -6.87 1.29 -12.10
N ARG A 34 -5.73 0.82 -11.60
CA ARG A 34 -5.39 -0.60 -11.48
C ARG A 34 -4.80 -0.86 -10.10
N VAL A 35 -5.10 -2.03 -9.56
CA VAL A 35 -4.50 -2.53 -8.32
C VAL A 35 -3.86 -3.88 -8.60
N ALA A 36 -2.64 -4.08 -8.12
CA ALA A 36 -1.93 -5.34 -8.28
C ALA A 36 -1.30 -5.76 -6.96
N PHE A 37 -1.46 -7.04 -6.62
CA PHE A 37 -0.67 -7.66 -5.57
C PHE A 37 0.55 -8.32 -6.21
N LEU A 38 1.74 -7.89 -5.82
CA LEU A 38 3.00 -8.32 -6.43
C LEU A 38 3.88 -9.07 -5.41
N PHE A 39 4.51 -10.14 -5.86
CA PHE A 39 5.55 -10.84 -5.11
C PHE A 39 6.93 -10.45 -5.64
N TYR A 40 7.83 -10.06 -4.75
CA TYR A 40 9.14 -9.53 -5.12
C TYR A 40 10.21 -10.61 -5.01
N SER A 41 10.52 -11.27 -6.14
CA SER A 41 11.48 -12.38 -6.17
C SER A 41 12.91 -12.00 -5.74
N ARG A 42 13.35 -10.76 -6.00
CA ARG A 42 14.73 -10.32 -5.72
C ARG A 42 14.98 -9.93 -4.26
N CYS A 43 14.02 -9.26 -3.62
CA CYS A 43 14.15 -8.80 -2.23
C CYS A 43 13.32 -9.63 -1.24
N GLY A 44 12.54 -10.60 -1.74
CA GLY A 44 11.60 -11.39 -0.97
C GLY A 44 10.39 -10.59 -0.50
N GLY A 45 9.28 -11.26 -0.22
CA GLY A 45 8.05 -10.62 0.24
C GLY A 45 7.16 -10.13 -0.90
N GLY A 46 6.34 -9.11 -0.64
CA GLY A 46 5.35 -8.65 -1.61
C GLY A 46 4.63 -7.39 -1.15
N GLY A 47 3.69 -6.92 -1.97
CA GLY A 47 2.92 -5.73 -1.65
C GLY A 47 1.79 -5.40 -2.60
N LEU A 48 0.92 -4.51 -2.12
CA LEU A 48 -0.25 -4.02 -2.83
C LEU A 48 0.09 -2.69 -3.51
N ASN A 49 -0.02 -2.66 -4.83
CA ASN A 49 0.39 -1.53 -5.66
C ASN A 49 -0.83 -0.91 -6.35
N PHE A 50 -0.90 0.42 -6.33
CA PHE A 50 -1.97 1.19 -6.96
C PHE A 50 -1.42 2.03 -8.10
N TYR A 51 -2.08 1.93 -9.24
CA TYR A 51 -1.68 2.57 -10.48
C TYR A 51 -2.81 3.40 -11.04
N LYS A 52 -2.43 4.51 -11.66
CA LYS A 52 -3.31 5.33 -12.49
C LYS A 52 -2.82 5.25 -13.93
N GLN A 53 -3.73 4.97 -14.86
CA GLN A 53 -3.45 5.04 -16.28
C GLN A 53 -3.35 6.51 -16.69
N GLN A 54 -2.23 6.86 -17.32
CA GLN A 54 -1.98 8.18 -17.89
C GLN A 54 -2.59 8.28 -19.31
N GLU A 55 -2.72 9.49 -19.82
CA GLU A 55 -3.24 9.76 -21.17
C GLU A 55 -2.44 9.05 -22.27
N ASN A 56 -1.13 8.89 -22.07
CA ASN A 56 -0.24 8.15 -22.96
C ASN A 56 -0.37 6.61 -22.87
N GLY A 57 -1.36 6.10 -22.12
CA GLY A 57 -1.60 4.68 -21.90
C GLY A 57 -0.70 4.00 -20.88
N LYS A 58 0.32 4.68 -20.33
CA LYS A 58 1.22 4.10 -19.32
C LYS A 58 0.59 4.06 -17.94
N LEU A 59 0.94 3.05 -17.16
CA LEU A 59 0.55 2.95 -15.75
C LEU A 59 1.56 3.69 -14.88
N HIS A 60 1.09 4.69 -14.15
CA HIS A 60 1.86 5.39 -13.13
C HIS A 60 1.48 4.84 -11.75
N ARG A 61 2.43 4.20 -11.06
CA ARG A 61 2.26 3.78 -9.67
C ARG A 61 2.31 5.00 -8.77
N PHE A 62 1.23 5.30 -8.05
CA PHE A 62 1.14 6.48 -7.17
C PHE A 62 1.15 6.12 -5.68
N PHE A 63 0.83 4.86 -5.35
CA PHE A 63 0.83 4.35 -3.99
C PHE A 63 1.18 2.86 -3.95
N ALA A 64 1.87 2.43 -2.90
CA ALA A 64 2.07 1.01 -2.61
C ALA A 64 2.22 0.76 -1.11
N ILE A 65 1.79 -0.41 -0.65
CA ILE A 65 2.02 -0.94 0.69
C ILE A 65 2.82 -2.22 0.52
N ASP A 66 4.04 -2.23 1.05
CA ASP A 66 5.04 -3.23 0.75
C ASP A 66 5.61 -3.85 2.04
N TYR A 67 5.81 -5.15 2.03
CA TYR A 67 6.55 -5.89 3.04
C TYR A 67 7.67 -6.68 2.35
N HIS A 68 8.87 -6.09 2.30
CA HIS A 68 10.05 -6.70 1.71
C HIS A 68 11.33 -6.20 2.38
N SER A 69 12.46 -6.84 2.08
CA SER A 69 13.77 -6.40 2.55
C SER A 69 14.19 -5.12 1.81
N PHE A 70 14.70 -4.12 2.53
CA PHE A 70 15.30 -2.91 1.98
C PHE A 70 16.51 -2.47 2.82
N TRP A 71 17.35 -1.62 2.24
CA TRP A 71 18.52 -1.07 2.94
C TRP A 71 18.11 0.11 3.82
N ASP A 72 18.34 0.01 5.12
CA ASP A 72 18.15 1.09 6.08
C ASP A 72 19.45 1.92 6.15
N HIS A 73 19.40 3.14 5.62
CA HIS A 73 20.56 4.04 5.60
C HIS A 73 20.95 4.56 6.99
N THR A 74 20.00 4.59 7.93
CA THR A 74 20.24 5.05 9.31
C THR A 74 20.94 3.96 10.11
N LYS A 75 20.49 2.70 9.96
CA LYS A 75 21.06 1.54 10.67
C LYS A 75 22.21 0.87 9.93
N LYS A 76 22.43 1.21 8.66
CA LYS A 76 23.42 0.59 7.74
C LYS A 76 23.26 -0.94 7.65
N GLU A 77 22.02 -1.41 7.61
CA GLU A 77 21.70 -2.84 7.53
C GLU A 77 20.51 -3.10 6.61
N LYS A 78 20.33 -4.36 6.17
CA LYS A 78 19.09 -4.78 5.51
C LYS A 78 18.03 -5.05 6.57
N VAL A 79 16.88 -4.39 6.45
CA VAL A 79 15.71 -4.63 7.31
C VAL A 79 14.54 -5.11 6.48
N LYS A 80 13.72 -6.00 7.04
CA LYS A 80 12.46 -6.45 6.44
C LYS A 80 11.30 -5.92 7.26
N LYS A 81 10.61 -4.91 6.74
CA LYS A 81 9.55 -4.20 7.46
C LYS A 81 8.42 -3.79 6.54
N LEU A 82 7.24 -3.61 7.13
CA LEU A 82 6.11 -3.00 6.46
C LEU A 82 6.43 -1.52 6.22
N HIS A 83 6.24 -1.08 5.00
CA HIS A 83 6.48 0.30 4.60
C HIS A 83 5.54 0.65 3.44
N TYR A 84 5.44 1.94 3.13
CA TYR A 84 4.63 2.40 2.02
C TYR A 84 5.43 3.32 1.10
N HIS A 85 4.97 3.41 -0.15
CA HIS A 85 5.48 4.32 -1.15
C HIS A 85 4.35 5.23 -1.60
N ARG A 86 4.63 6.53 -1.74
CA ARG A 86 3.71 7.50 -2.32
C ARG A 86 4.46 8.59 -3.08
N GLY A 87 3.85 9.12 -4.13
CA GLY A 87 4.41 10.23 -4.88
C GLY A 87 3.88 10.37 -6.29
N GLU A 88 4.21 11.49 -6.91
CA GLU A 88 3.81 11.88 -8.26
C GLU A 88 4.84 11.49 -9.32
N ASN A 89 6.06 11.14 -8.88
CA ASN A 89 7.17 10.79 -9.76
C ASN A 89 7.98 9.61 -9.25
N ALA A 90 8.81 9.05 -10.15
CA ALA A 90 9.60 7.86 -9.86
C ALA A 90 10.58 8.04 -8.68
N SER A 91 11.09 9.25 -8.46
CA SER A 91 12.00 9.52 -7.33
C SER A 91 11.26 9.44 -5.99
N GLN A 92 10.08 10.06 -5.89
CA GLN A 92 9.24 10.00 -4.69
C GLN A 92 8.72 8.58 -4.42
N MET A 93 8.41 7.82 -5.47
CA MET A 93 7.95 6.43 -5.40
C MET A 93 9.04 5.41 -5.04
N LYS A 94 10.31 5.82 -4.96
CA LYS A 94 11.42 4.98 -4.45
C LYS A 94 11.65 5.15 -2.95
N LYS A 95 11.05 6.15 -2.31
CA LYS A 95 11.25 6.44 -0.89
C LYS A 95 10.43 5.48 -0.03
N HIS A 96 11.12 4.56 0.64
CA HIS A 96 10.58 3.69 1.68
C HIS A 96 10.16 4.55 2.88
N ARG A 97 8.85 4.60 3.18
CA ARG A 97 8.34 5.32 4.35
C ARG A 97 7.89 4.29 5.39
N PRO A 98 8.44 4.33 6.61
CA PRO A 98 8.10 3.35 7.63
C PRO A 98 6.61 3.42 7.97
N TYR A 99 6.00 2.26 8.21
CA TYR A 99 4.69 2.21 8.83
C TYR A 99 4.87 2.26 10.35
N GLU A 100 4.43 3.35 10.98
CA GLU A 100 4.58 3.59 12.42
C GLU A 100 3.33 3.22 13.23
N GLY A 101 2.39 2.48 12.64
CA GLY A 101 1.18 2.01 13.33
C GLY A 101 -0.10 2.84 13.08
N GLY A 102 -0.10 3.75 12.09
CA GLY A 102 -1.28 4.55 11.70
C GLY A 102 -1.33 4.85 10.20
N TRP A 103 -2.54 5.08 9.67
CA TRP A 103 -2.84 5.44 8.26
C TRP A 103 -3.31 6.89 8.15
#